data_AF-A0A9P9PL49-F1
#
_entry.id   AF-A0A9P9PL49-F1
#
_cell.length_a   1.000
_cell.length_b   1.000
_cell.length_c   1.000
_cell.angle_alpha   90.00
_cell.angle_beta   90.00
_cell.angle_gamma   90.00
#
_symmetry.space_group_name_H-M   'P 1'
#
loop_
_entity.id
_entity.type
_entity.pdbx_description
1 polymer ?
#
loop_
_entity_poly.entity_id
_entity_poly.type
_entity_poly.pdbx_seq_one_letter_code
_entity_poly.pdbx_strand_id
1 'polypeptide(L)'
;LLASVSAGAYCSGVKEKNIVPVLKHFVCNDQEHERVAYDAILTQRALREIYLLPFQIAIRVSRPQAIMTAYNKSNDIHAPRIIQHILRDEWKWEGLVMSDWFGTYSTTKAMQAGLDLEMPGPTKWRGASLSHAL
;
A
#
# COMPACT_ATOMS: atom_id res chain seq x y z
N LEU A 1 -3.89 -7.81 -16.28
CA LEU A 1 -2.99 -7.46 -17.40
C LEU A 1 -3.26 -6.06 -17.96
N LEU A 2 -4.47 -5.73 -18.41
CA LEU A 2 -4.80 -4.38 -18.89
C LEU A 2 -4.48 -3.31 -17.82
N ALA A 3 -5.04 -3.45 -16.62
CA ALA A 3 -4.81 -2.54 -15.50
C ALA A 3 -3.32 -2.28 -15.21
N SER A 4 -2.50 -3.34 -15.17
CA SER A 4 -1.06 -3.24 -14.94
C SER A 4 -0.31 -2.47 -16.02
N VAL A 5 -0.60 -2.74 -17.29
CA VAL A 5 0.13 -2.10 -18.41
C VAL A 5 -0.25 -0.64 -18.49
N SER A 6 -1.54 -0.32 -18.33
CA SER A 6 -2.03 1.06 -18.28
C SER A 6 -1.41 1.84 -17.12
N ALA A 7 -1.43 1.28 -15.91
CA ALA A 7 -0.85 1.93 -14.73
C ALA A 7 0.68 2.10 -14.85
N GLY A 8 1.38 1.07 -15.34
CA GLY A 8 2.82 1.13 -15.57
C GLY A 8 3.21 2.20 -16.58
N ALA A 9 2.55 2.24 -17.75
CA ALA A 9 2.81 3.25 -18.77
C ALA A 9 2.53 4.67 -18.27
N TYR A 10 1.41 4.88 -17.56
CA TYR A 10 1.09 6.16 -16.95
C TYR A 10 2.17 6.61 -15.95
N CYS A 11 2.56 5.71 -15.04
CA CYS A 11 3.59 6.01 -14.05
C CYS A 11 4.94 6.34 -14.71
N SER A 12 5.33 5.64 -15.78
CA SER A 12 6.54 5.97 -16.55
C SER A 12 6.47 7.38 -17.14
N GLY A 13 5.35 7.75 -17.78
CA GLY A 13 5.17 9.09 -18.35
C GLY A 13 5.17 10.21 -17.30
N VAL A 14 4.60 9.97 -16.11
CA VAL A 14 4.68 10.93 -14.98
C VAL A 14 6.13 11.09 -14.51
N LYS A 15 6.88 9.99 -14.41
CA LYS A 15 8.29 10.03 -13.99
C LYS A 15 9.19 10.77 -14.97
N GLU A 16 8.91 10.72 -16.28
CA GLU A 16 9.64 11.52 -17.28
C GLU A 16 9.54 13.03 -17.04
N LYS A 17 8.55 13.48 -16.24
CA LYS A 17 8.40 14.86 -15.81
C LYS A 17 9.05 15.15 -14.45
N ASN A 18 9.88 14.23 -13.93
CA ASN A 18 10.49 14.30 -12.61
C ASN A 18 9.46 14.39 -11.46
N ILE A 19 8.29 13.78 -11.65
CA ILE A 19 7.24 13.69 -10.63
C ILE A 19 7.14 12.24 -10.16
N VAL A 20 6.96 12.03 -8.85
CA VAL A 20 6.80 10.69 -8.27
C VAL A 20 5.33 10.26 -8.36
N PRO A 21 4.97 9.26 -9.18
CA PRO A 21 3.63 8.67 -9.14
C PRO A 21 3.47 7.79 -7.90
N VAL A 22 2.25 7.73 -7.39
CA VAL A 22 1.87 6.87 -6.26
C VAL A 22 0.85 5.83 -6.75
N LEU A 23 1.21 4.55 -6.71
CA LEU A 23 0.25 3.48 -6.98
C LEU A 23 -0.72 3.33 -5.80
N LYS A 24 -2.00 3.12 -6.09
CA LYS A 24 -3.06 3.00 -5.07
C LYS A 24 -4.25 2.17 -5.56
N HIS A 25 -5.09 1.63 -4.68
CA HIS A 25 -4.91 1.49 -3.23
C HIS A 25 -4.43 0.07 -2.94
N PHE A 26 -3.32 -0.08 -2.23
CA PHE A 26 -2.68 -1.37 -1.99
C PHE A 26 -3.18 -2.00 -0.67
N VAL A 27 -4.00 -3.04 -0.65
CA VAL A 27 -4.61 -3.77 -1.78
C VAL A 27 -6.01 -4.26 -1.40
N CYS A 28 -6.79 -4.70 -2.38
CA CYS A 28 -8.14 -5.24 -2.23
C CYS A 28 -9.19 -4.22 -1.76
N ASN A 29 -8.99 -2.92 -2.06
CA ASN A 29 -9.99 -1.87 -1.85
C ASN A 29 -10.95 -1.78 -3.04
N ASP A 30 -11.87 -2.74 -3.14
CA ASP A 30 -12.71 -2.93 -4.33
C ASP A 30 -14.19 -2.56 -4.09
N GLN A 31 -14.54 -2.08 -2.89
CA GLN A 31 -15.87 -1.55 -2.57
C GLN A 31 -15.80 -0.40 -1.56
N GLU A 32 -16.76 0.52 -1.64
CA GLU A 32 -16.80 1.69 -0.74
C GLU A 32 -17.63 1.45 0.52
N HIS A 33 -18.56 0.50 0.50
CA HIS A 33 -19.38 0.19 1.66
C HIS A 33 -18.49 -0.29 2.80
N GLU A 34 -18.48 0.51 3.88
CA GLU A 34 -17.65 0.27 5.06
C GLU A 34 -16.16 0.05 4.74
N ARG A 35 -15.59 0.77 3.76
CA ARG A 35 -14.19 0.61 3.31
C ARG A 35 -13.12 0.63 4.40
N VAL A 36 -13.43 1.26 5.54
CA VAL A 36 -12.55 1.33 6.73
C VAL A 36 -12.67 0.08 7.61
N ALA A 37 -13.83 -0.59 7.60
CA ALA A 37 -14.14 -1.69 8.51
C ALA A 37 -14.18 -3.07 7.83
N TYR A 38 -14.49 -3.15 6.53
CA TYR A 38 -14.64 -4.44 5.88
C TYR A 38 -13.32 -5.19 5.75
N ASP A 39 -13.45 -6.51 5.73
CA ASP A 39 -12.37 -7.45 5.51
C ASP A 39 -12.56 -8.18 4.19
N ALA A 40 -11.61 -8.01 3.28
CA ALA A 40 -11.56 -8.78 2.06
C ALA A 40 -11.15 -10.21 2.42
N ILE A 41 -12.08 -11.17 2.30
CA ILE A 41 -11.83 -12.60 2.52
C ILE A 41 -11.57 -13.26 1.17
N LEU A 42 -10.32 -13.69 0.94
CA LEU A 42 -9.92 -14.23 -0.35
C LEU A 42 -8.83 -15.29 -0.23
N THR A 43 -8.84 -16.22 -1.19
CA THR A 43 -7.79 -17.23 -1.32
C THR A 43 -6.45 -16.58 -1.67
N GLN A 44 -5.34 -17.24 -1.31
CA GLN A 44 -4.01 -16.81 -1.72
C GLN A 44 -3.87 -16.73 -3.25
N ARG A 45 -4.52 -17.64 -3.98
CA ARG A 45 -4.52 -17.64 -5.44
C ARG A 45 -5.16 -16.36 -5.99
N ALA A 46 -6.36 -16.01 -5.51
CA ALA A 46 -7.02 -14.77 -5.90
C ALA A 46 -6.17 -13.54 -5.54
N LEU A 47 -5.61 -13.51 -4.33
CA LEU A 47 -4.75 -12.41 -3.86
C LEU A 47 -3.59 -12.19 -4.83
N ARG A 48 -2.92 -13.27 -5.23
CA ARG A 48 -1.76 -13.22 -6.12
C ARG A 48 -2.11 -12.90 -7.55
N GLU A 49 -3.06 -13.62 -8.14
CA GLU A 49 -3.33 -13.56 -9.58
C GLU A 49 -4.18 -12.33 -9.97
N ILE A 50 -5.05 -11.85 -9.09
CA ILE A 50 -6.01 -10.79 -9.40
C ILE A 50 -5.60 -9.45 -8.78
N TYR A 51 -5.32 -9.43 -7.47
CA TYR A 51 -5.20 -8.16 -6.74
C TYR A 51 -3.76 -7.65 -6.64
N LEU A 52 -2.78 -8.54 -6.42
CA LEU A 52 -1.36 -8.16 -6.33
C LEU A 52 -0.69 -8.08 -7.71
N LEU A 53 -1.07 -8.94 -8.66
CA LEU A 53 -0.45 -8.99 -9.98
C LEU A 53 -0.40 -7.62 -10.71
N PRO A 54 -1.48 -6.79 -10.66
CA PRO A 54 -1.43 -5.47 -11.27
C PRO A 54 -0.33 -4.57 -10.70
N PHE A 55 -0.17 -4.54 -9.38
CA PHE A 55 0.89 -3.80 -8.69
C PHE A 55 2.26 -4.36 -9.02
N GLN A 56 2.41 -5.69 -8.99
CA GLN A 56 3.70 -6.33 -9.29
C GLN A 56 4.23 -5.95 -10.68
N ILE A 57 3.36 -6.00 -11.69
CA ILE A 57 3.73 -5.63 -13.06
C ILE A 57 3.97 -4.12 -13.16
N ALA A 58 3.10 -3.28 -12.60
CA ALA A 58 3.28 -1.82 -12.64
C ALA A 58 4.58 -1.37 -11.96
N ILE A 59 4.95 -2.01 -10.84
CA ILE A 59 6.22 -1.78 -10.15
C ILE A 59 7.42 -2.16 -11.04
N ARG A 60 7.37 -3.33 -11.70
CA ARG A 60 8.45 -3.76 -12.59
C ARG A 60 8.63 -2.84 -13.81
N VAL A 61 7.52 -2.36 -14.38
CA VAL A 61 7.53 -1.51 -15.58
C VAL A 61 8.01 -0.10 -15.25
N SER A 62 7.44 0.53 -14.23
CA SER A 62 7.64 1.96 -13.97
C SER A 62 8.59 2.27 -12.83
N ARG A 63 8.91 1.30 -11.97
CA ARG A 63 9.70 1.46 -10.74
C ARG A 63 9.25 2.69 -9.94
N PRO A 64 7.96 2.77 -9.53
CA PRO A 64 7.45 3.89 -8.79
C PRO A 64 8.16 3.96 -7.44
N GLN A 65 8.31 5.17 -6.91
CA GLN A 65 9.00 5.40 -5.65
C GLN A 65 8.05 5.48 -4.46
N ALA A 66 6.73 5.35 -4.70
CA ALA A 66 5.74 5.37 -3.64
C ALA A 66 4.50 4.49 -3.93
N ILE A 67 3.91 3.94 -2.88
CA ILE A 67 2.65 3.19 -2.87
C ILE A 67 1.79 3.71 -1.71
N MET A 68 0.47 3.81 -1.94
CA MET A 68 -0.51 4.13 -0.92
C MET A 68 -1.29 2.89 -0.51
N THR A 69 -1.40 2.63 0.79
CA THR A 69 -2.16 1.49 1.32
C THR A 69 -3.66 1.72 1.21
N ALA A 70 -4.41 0.62 1.16
CA ALA A 70 -5.86 0.62 1.26
C ALA A 70 -6.35 0.83 2.71
N TYR A 71 -7.64 1.16 2.84
CA TYR A 71 -8.33 1.27 4.13
C TYR A 71 -8.66 -0.08 4.77
N ASN A 72 -9.11 -1.04 3.97
CA ASN A 72 -9.70 -2.31 4.41
C ASN A 72 -8.69 -3.27 5.05
N LYS A 73 -9.20 -4.37 5.59
CA LYS A 73 -8.39 -5.56 5.91
C LYS A 73 -8.37 -6.52 4.73
N SER A 74 -7.37 -7.39 4.69
CA SER A 74 -7.35 -8.55 3.81
C SER A 74 -7.00 -9.81 4.61
N ASN A 75 -7.97 -10.71 4.80
CA ASN A 75 -7.88 -11.89 5.65
C ASN A 75 -7.47 -11.56 7.10
N ASP A 76 -8.23 -10.67 7.74
CA ASP A 76 -8.09 -10.09 9.09
C ASP A 76 -6.78 -9.33 9.36
N ILE A 77 -6.01 -9.07 8.31
CA ILE A 77 -4.73 -8.38 8.42
C ILE A 77 -4.83 -7.03 7.74
N HIS A 78 -4.67 -5.96 8.53
CA HIS A 78 -4.33 -4.65 7.96
C HIS A 78 -2.92 -4.71 7.35
N ALA A 79 -2.63 -3.77 6.46
CA ALA A 79 -1.41 -3.62 5.65
C ALA A 79 -0.08 -4.30 6.10
N PRO A 80 0.35 -4.33 7.39
CA PRO A 80 1.56 -4.99 7.89
C PRO A 80 2.09 -6.22 7.19
N ARG A 81 1.30 -7.28 7.14
CA ARG A 81 1.83 -8.57 6.68
C ARG A 81 2.07 -8.55 5.17
N ILE A 82 1.27 -7.79 4.43
CA ILE A 82 1.39 -7.69 2.98
C ILE A 82 2.55 -6.75 2.62
N ILE A 83 2.73 -5.62 3.32
CA ILE A 83 3.87 -4.72 3.05
C ILE A 83 5.19 -5.45 3.30
N GLN A 84 5.41 -5.99 4.50
CA GLN A 84 6.69 -6.60 4.82
C GLN A 84 6.97 -7.82 3.94
N HIS A 85 6.05 -8.80 3.88
CA HIS A 85 6.35 -10.02 3.13
C HIS A 85 6.30 -9.82 1.62
N ILE A 86 5.31 -9.10 1.07
CA ILE A 86 5.18 -8.98 -0.38
C ILE A 86 6.11 -7.91 -0.93
N LEU A 87 6.01 -6.67 -0.43
CA LEU A 87 6.75 -5.56 -1.01
C LEU A 87 8.24 -5.65 -0.67
N ARG A 88 8.59 -5.92 0.60
CA ARG A 88 9.99 -5.93 1.05
C ARG A 88 10.66 -7.29 0.85
N ASP A 89 10.11 -8.36 1.42
CA ASP A 89 10.79 -9.68 1.44
C ASP A 89 10.78 -10.35 0.07
N GLU A 90 9.64 -10.41 -0.61
CA GLU A 90 9.50 -11.13 -1.88
C GLU A 90 9.86 -10.27 -3.09
N TRP A 91 9.29 -9.07 -3.22
CA TRP A 91 9.47 -8.24 -4.41
C TRP A 91 10.70 -7.35 -4.35
N LYS A 92 11.36 -7.25 -3.18
CA LYS A 92 12.55 -6.43 -2.96
C LYS A 92 12.34 -4.97 -3.41
N TRP A 93 11.13 -4.44 -3.22
CA TRP A 93 10.80 -3.06 -3.54
C TRP A 93 10.98 -2.19 -2.30
N GLU A 94 11.77 -1.12 -2.43
CA GLU A 94 12.23 -0.29 -1.31
C GLU A 94 11.66 1.15 -1.34
N GLY A 95 10.63 1.40 -2.15
CA GLY A 95 9.99 2.71 -2.19
C GLY A 95 9.14 3.00 -0.93
N LEU A 96 8.66 4.24 -0.84
CA LEU A 96 7.89 4.74 0.28
C LEU A 96 6.46 4.18 0.31
N VAL A 97 6.01 3.70 1.46
CA VAL A 97 4.62 3.30 1.70
C VAL A 97 3.94 4.36 2.56
N MET A 98 2.88 4.97 2.03
CA MET A 98 2.04 5.92 2.76
C MET A 98 0.66 5.35 3.04
N SER A 99 0.00 5.85 4.08
CA SER A 99 -1.41 5.52 4.30
C SER A 99 -2.29 6.27 3.30
N ASP A 100 -3.47 5.73 3.02
CA ASP A 100 -4.60 6.59 2.64
C ASP A 100 -4.91 7.56 3.80
N TRP A 101 -5.70 8.59 3.54
CA TRP A 101 -6.02 9.64 4.51
C TRP A 101 -6.74 9.06 5.73
N PHE A 102 -6.13 9.18 6.90
CA PHE A 102 -6.58 8.57 8.16
C PHE A 102 -6.57 7.03 8.17
N GLY A 103 -6.04 6.38 7.13
CA GLY A 103 -5.93 4.92 6.98
C GLY A 103 -4.81 4.28 7.81
N THR A 104 -4.47 4.89 8.95
CA THR A 104 -3.52 4.34 9.93
C THR A 104 -4.30 4.01 11.19
N TYR A 105 -4.09 2.80 11.74
CA TYR A 105 -4.93 2.27 12.83
C TYR A 105 -4.16 1.89 14.09
N SER A 106 -2.86 2.15 14.12
CA SER A 106 -2.00 1.88 15.28
C SER A 106 -0.69 2.64 15.18
N THR A 107 -0.01 2.81 16.32
CA THR A 107 1.35 3.34 16.37
C THR A 107 2.36 2.25 15.98
N THR A 108 2.66 1.31 16.88
CA THR A 108 3.76 0.34 16.72
C THR A 108 3.52 -0.66 15.58
N LYS A 109 2.32 -1.26 15.50
CA LYS A 109 2.05 -2.28 14.47
C LYS A 109 2.14 -1.70 13.06
N ALA A 110 1.67 -0.47 12.84
CA ALA A 110 1.81 0.20 11.56
C ALA A 110 3.25 0.63 11.27
N MET A 111 4.07 0.97 12.26
CA MET A 111 5.49 1.23 12.00
C MET A 111 6.22 -0.07 11.62
N GLN A 112 6.04 -1.14 12.42
CA GLN A 112 6.67 -2.45 12.18
C GLN A 112 6.21 -3.11 10.88
N ALA A 113 5.01 -2.75 10.41
CA ALA A 113 4.48 -3.09 9.09
C ALA A 113 5.32 -2.58 7.91
N GLY A 114 6.12 -1.53 8.11
CA GLY A 114 6.73 -0.77 7.03
C GLY A 114 5.81 0.30 6.43
N LEU A 115 4.85 0.85 7.20
CA LEU A 115 4.12 2.06 6.81
C LEU A 115 4.98 3.29 7.14
N ASP A 116 5.68 3.81 6.13
CA ASP A 116 6.68 4.86 6.29
C ASP A 116 6.04 6.22 6.64
N LEU A 117 4.91 6.56 6.00
CA LEU A 117 4.25 7.87 6.14
C LEU A 117 2.78 7.74 6.53
N GLU A 118 2.43 8.29 7.69
CA GLU A 118 1.03 8.51 8.08
C GLU A 118 0.50 9.78 7.39
N MET A 119 -0.66 9.67 6.75
CA MET A 119 -1.38 10.78 6.13
C MET A 119 -2.81 10.88 6.66
N PRO A 120 -3.41 12.09 6.72
CA PRO A 120 -2.77 13.40 6.58
C PRO A 120 -2.07 13.86 7.86
N GLY A 121 -1.46 15.04 7.79
CA GLY A 121 -1.12 15.83 8.98
C GLY A 121 -2.33 16.64 9.50
N PRO A 122 -2.30 17.08 10.77
CA PRO A 122 -1.33 16.71 11.80
C PRO A 122 -1.47 15.24 12.22
N THR A 123 -0.35 14.62 12.61
CA THR A 123 -0.28 13.19 12.94
C THR A 123 -1.13 12.82 14.16
N LYS A 124 -1.74 11.63 14.13
CA LYS A 124 -2.37 10.98 15.29
C LYS A 124 -1.46 9.90 15.89
N TRP A 125 -0.78 9.12 15.07
CA TRP A 125 -0.08 7.90 15.50
C TRP A 125 1.44 8.02 15.55
N ARG A 126 2.03 9.01 14.86
CA ARG A 126 3.46 9.34 14.87
C ARG A 126 3.75 10.40 15.93
N GLY A 127 4.99 10.91 15.97
CA GLY A 127 5.43 11.92 16.93
C GLY A 127 5.53 11.37 18.36
N ALA A 128 4.85 12.02 19.31
CA ALA A 128 4.90 11.64 20.73
C ALA A 128 4.41 10.21 20.98
N SER A 129 3.31 9.81 20.34
CA SER A 129 2.77 8.45 20.44
C SER A 129 3.79 7.39 20.04
N LEU A 130 4.52 7.64 18.94
CA LEU A 130 5.57 6.73 18.49
C LEU A 130 6.80 6.75 19.40
N SER A 131 7.19 7.93 19.87
CA SER A 131 8.35 8.09 20.77
C SER A 131 8.16 7.36 22.10
N HIS A 132 6.92 7.26 22.60
CA HIS A 132 6.59 6.50 23.81
C HIS A 132 6.52 4.98 23.59
N ALA A 133 6.31 4.55 22.34
CA ALA A 133 6.06 3.16 21.99
C ALA A 133 7.32 2.40 21.53
N LEU A 134 8.45 3.10 21.37
CA LEU A 134 9.79 2.55 21.16
C LEU A 134 10.49 2.38 22.52
#